data_AF-A0A5M4D2K9-F1
#
_entry.id   AF-A0A5M4D2K9-F1
#
_cell.length_a   1.000
_cell.length_b   1.000
_cell.length_c   1.000
_cell.angle_alpha   90.00
_cell.angle_beta   90.00
_cell.angle_gamma   90.00
#
_symmetry.space_group_name_H-M   'P 1'
#
loop_
_entity.id
_entity.type
_entity.pdbx_description
1 polymer ?
#
loop_
_entity_poly.entity_id
_entity_poly.type
_entity_poly.pdbx_seq_one_letter_code
_entity_poly.pdbx_strand_id
1 'polypeptide(L)' 'MPPAPLGDDREFAAVMSYIRANFGNNADPVSPDLIAKVRAESRGRTRPWKPDEIDSLPAEVQP' A
#
# COMPACT_ATOMS: atom_id res chain seq x y z
N MET A 1 2.90 -11.13 10.87
CA MET A 1 2.35 -11.72 9.63
C MET A 1 3.48 -11.82 8.62
N PRO A 2 3.70 -12.98 7.98
CA PRO A 2 4.70 -13.10 6.91
C PRO A 2 4.31 -12.24 5.69
N PRO A 3 5.28 -11.88 4.82
CA PRO A 3 4.96 -11.21 3.56
C PRO A 3 4.00 -12.04 2.72
N ALA A 4 3.00 -11.39 2.11
CA ALA A 4 2.12 -12.05 1.16
C ALA A 4 2.96 -12.56 -0.04
N PRO A 5 2.70 -13.76 -0.57
CA PRO A 5 3.45 -14.33 -1.68
C PRO A 5 3.04 -13.72 -3.05
N LEU A 6 2.81 -12.40 -3.09
CA LEU A 6 2.41 -11.66 -4.28
C LEU A 6 3.67 -11.07 -4.94
N GLY A 7 4.01 -11.60 -6.12
CA GLY A 7 5.19 -11.18 -6.87
C GLY A 7 4.94 -10.04 -7.85
N ASP A 8 3.71 -9.91 -8.36
CA ASP A 8 3.33 -8.92 -9.39
C ASP A 8 2.57 -7.74 -8.77
N ASP A 9 2.96 -6.51 -9.15
CA ASP A 9 2.30 -5.28 -8.71
C ASP A 9 0.85 -5.18 -9.24
N ARG A 10 0.53 -5.85 -10.37
CA ARG A 10 -0.85 -5.93 -10.88
C ARG A 10 -1.75 -6.81 -10.01
N GLU A 11 -1.22 -7.93 -9.52
CA GLU A 11 -1.96 -8.79 -8.58
C GLU A 11 -2.20 -8.05 -7.27
N PHE A 12 -1.19 -7.34 -6.79
CA PHE A 12 -1.30 -6.51 -5.60
C PHE A 12 -2.35 -5.40 -5.78
N ALA A 13 -2.34 -4.72 -6.94
CA ALA A 13 -3.34 -3.72 -7.29
C ALA A 13 -4.78 -4.27 -7.29
N ALA A 14 -4.97 -5.46 -7.87
CA ALA A 14 -6.28 -6.11 -7.93
C ALA A 14 -6.81 -6.46 -6.54
N VAL A 15 -5.98 -7.08 -5.68
CA VAL A 15 -6.37 -7.43 -4.30
C VAL A 15 -6.69 -6.18 -3.48
N MET A 16 -5.83 -5.16 -3.54
CA MET A 16 -6.07 -3.90 -2.82
C MET A 16 -7.36 -3.23 -3.28
N SER A 17 -7.59 -3.16 -4.59
CA SER A 17 -8.81 -2.56 -5.15
C SER A 17 -10.06 -3.32 -4.72
N TYR A 18 -10.00 -4.65 -4.69
CA TYR A 18 -11.09 -5.47 -4.16
C TYR A 18 -11.38 -5.14 -2.69
N ILE A 19 -10.36 -5.07 -1.84
CA ILE A 19 -10.55 -4.73 -0.41
C ILE A 19 -11.13 -3.32 -0.25
N ARG A 20 -10.66 -2.33 -1.03
CA ARG A 20 -11.12 -0.93 -0.99
C ARG A 20 -12.58 -0.74 -1.43
N ALA A 21 -13.10 -1.64 -2.25
CA ALA A 21 -14.49 -1.60 -2.74
C ALA A 21 -15.45 -2.52 -1.95
N ASN A 22 -14.93 -3.42 -1.13
CA ASN A 22 -15.72 -4.43 -0.42
C ASN A 22 -15.62 -4.25 1.09
N PHE A 23 -16.31 -5.11 1.86
CA PHE A 23 -16.32 -5.08 3.33
C PHE A 23 -16.86 -3.78 3.95
N GLY A 24 -17.72 -3.07 3.21
CA GLY A 24 -18.27 -1.77 3.63
C GLY A 24 -17.37 -0.57 3.31
N ASN A 25 -16.25 -0.78 2.61
CA ASN A 25 -15.40 0.29 2.12
C ASN A 25 -15.96 0.90 0.82
N ASN A 26 -15.62 2.17 0.56
CA ASN A 26 -15.96 2.87 -0.68
C ASN A 26 -14.80 3.79 -1.08
N ALA A 27 -13.74 3.20 -1.63
CA ALA A 27 -12.56 3.93 -2.06
C ALA A 27 -12.13 3.54 -3.48
N ASP A 28 -11.44 4.45 -4.15
CA ASP A 28 -11.01 4.31 -5.54
C ASP A 28 -10.03 3.12 -5.74
N PRO A 29 -10.01 2.53 -6.95
CA PRO A 29 -9.06 1.47 -7.28
C PRO A 29 -7.61 1.94 -7.15
N VAL A 30 -6.73 0.99 -6.86
CA VAL A 30 -5.28 1.21 -6.74
C VAL A 30 -4.61 0.88 -8.08
N SER A 31 -3.73 1.76 -8.57
CA SER A 31 -2.98 1.50 -9.79
C SER A 31 -1.71 0.67 -9.51
N PRO A 32 -1.27 -0.17 -10.46
CA PRO A 32 0.02 -0.87 -10.35
C PRO A 32 1.22 0.10 -10.23
N ASP A 33 1.16 1.25 -10.90
CA ASP A 33 2.23 2.26 -10.85
C ASP A 33 2.42 2.84 -9.44
N LEU A 34 1.32 3.05 -8.71
CA LEU A 34 1.38 3.51 -7.32
C LEU A 34 2.09 2.47 -6.44
N ILE A 35 1.82 1.18 -6.64
CA ILE A 35 2.47 0.11 -5.89
C ILE A 35 3.96 0.04 -6.21
N ALA A 36 4.33 0.11 -7.49
CA ALA A 36 5.73 0.13 -7.91
C ALA A 36 6.50 1.29 -7.25
N LYS A 37 5.90 2.49 -7.23
CA LYS A 37 6.46 3.68 -6.57
C LYS A 37 6.67 3.43 -5.07
N VAL A 38 5.63 3.01 -4.34
CA VAL A 38 5.72 2.77 -2.89
C VAL A 38 6.71 1.65 -2.56
N ARG A 39 6.78 0.59 -3.37
CA ARG A 39 7.75 -0.51 -3.22
C ARG A 39 9.18 -0.01 -3.38
N ALA A 40 9.43 0.90 -4.32
CA ALA A 40 10.73 1.52 -4.51
C ALA A 40 11.11 2.43 -3.33
N GLU A 41 10.17 3.27 -2.87
CA GLU A 41 10.38 4.21 -1.76
C GLU A 41 10.58 3.52 -0.41
N SER A 42 9.91 2.39 -0.18
CA SER A 42 9.98 1.62 1.07
C SER A 42 11.03 0.50 1.06
N ARG A 43 11.81 0.39 -0.02
CA ARG A 43 12.78 -0.70 -0.21
C ARG A 43 13.78 -0.76 0.95
N GLY A 44 13.96 -1.96 1.51
CA GLY A 44 14.90 -2.21 2.61
C GLY A 44 14.33 -1.94 4.00
N ARG A 45 13.09 -1.43 4.11
CA ARG A 45 12.40 -1.34 5.39
C ARG A 45 12.00 -2.74 5.87
N THR A 46 12.52 -3.14 7.02
CA THR A 46 12.26 -4.47 7.63
C THR A 46 11.46 -4.38 8.93
N ARG A 47 11.15 -3.16 9.37
CA ARG A 47 10.40 -2.88 10.60
C ARG A 47 9.08 -2.18 10.28
N PRO A 48 7.99 -2.44 11.03
CA PRO A 48 6.74 -1.68 10.90
C PRO A 48 6.95 -0.17 11.03
N TRP A 49 6.01 0.61 10.49
CA TRP A 49 5.94 2.05 10.70
C TRP A 49 5.59 2.37 12.16
N LYS A 50 6.26 3.35 12.76
CA LYS A 50 5.89 3.93 14.05
C LYS A 50 4.91 5.09 13.85
N PRO A 51 4.07 5.41 14.84
CA PRO A 51 3.16 6.56 14.77
C PRO A 51 3.85 7.86 14.34
N ASP A 52 4.94 8.23 15.02
CA ASP A 52 5.68 9.47 14.72
C ASP A 52 6.21 9.53 13.27
N GLU A 53 6.52 8.38 12.66
CA GLU A 53 6.98 8.31 11.27
C GLU A 53 5.84 8.58 10.28
N ILE A 54 4.61 8.21 10.63
CA ILE A 54 3.42 8.43 9.82
C ILE A 54 2.96 9.89 9.93
N ASP A 55 2.94 10.43 11.15
CA ASP A 55 2.56 11.82 11.41
C ASP A 55 3.48 12.82 10.71
N SER A 56 4.73 12.41 10.44
CA SER A 56 5.72 13.20 9.71
C SER A 56 5.57 13.15 8.18
N LEU A 57 4.69 12.30 7.63
CA LEU A 57 4.46 12.20 6.18
C LEU A 57 3.55 13.35 5.69
N PRO A 58 3.81 13.91 4.49
CA PRO A 58 2.95 14.94 3.90
C PRO A 58 1.51 14.42 3.77
N ALA A 59 0.50 15.28 3.97
CA ALA A 59 -0.91 14.91 3.87
C ALA A 59 -1.30 14.30 2.50
N GLU A 60 -0.56 14.66 1.44
CA GLU A 60 -0.73 14.16 0.08
C GLU A 60 -0.17 12.72 -0.13
N VAL A 61 0.61 12.24 0.83
CA VAL A 61 1.22 10.90 0.88
C VAL A 61 0.50 10.00 1.91
N GLN A 62 -0.42 10.57 2.69
CA GLN A 62 -1.25 9.82 3.62
C GLN A 62 -2.36 9.10 2.84
N PRO A 63 -2.52 7.78 3.01
CA PRO A 63 -3.48 6.97 2.26
C PRO A 63 -4.95 7.27 2.59
#